data_AF-A0A7G8JMW0-F1
#
_entry.id   AF-A0A7G8JMW0-F1
#
_cell.length_a   1.000
_cell.length_b   1.000
_cell.length_c   1.000
_cell.angle_alpha   90.00
_cell.angle_beta   90.00
_cell.angle_gamma   90.00
#
_symmetry.space_group_name_H-M   'P 1'
#
loop_
_entity.id
_entity.type
_entity.pdbx_description
1 polymer ?
#
loop_
_entity_poly.entity_id
_entity_poly.type
_entity_poly.pdbx_seq_one_letter_code
_entity_poly.pdbx_strand_id
1 'polypeptide(L)'
;MELLLRVWQRSDQGPLQRQAGSGSLLIAELGMEHLPEDLPRLKADWLTTGDKAAFRRGLLAISSRCWSVSVAKFEPIAFTALEASQMEA
;
A
#
# COMPACT_ATOMS: atom_id res chain seq x y z
N MET A 1 -3.88 10.50 11.77
CA MET A 1 -3.02 9.43 11.20
C MET A 1 -2.49 8.46 12.26
N GLU A 2 -1.99 8.94 13.40
CA GLU A 2 -1.30 8.11 14.40
C GLU A 2 -2.08 6.91 14.95
N LEU A 3 -3.40 7.02 15.13
CA LEU A 3 -4.23 5.92 15.62
C LEU A 3 -4.18 4.71 14.67
N LEU A 4 -4.33 4.94 13.36
CA LEU A 4 -4.27 3.88 12.35
C LEU A 4 -2.91 3.20 12.35
N LEU A 5 -1.83 3.97 12.46
CA LEU A 5 -0.47 3.43 12.51
C LEU A 5 -0.23 2.60 13.78
N ARG A 6 -0.77 3.03 14.93
CA ARG A 6 -0.73 2.25 16.18
C ARG A 6 -1.55 0.97 16.11
N VAL A 7 -2.74 1.01 15.49
CA VAL A 7 -3.55 -0.20 15.25
C VAL A 7 -2.76 -1.17 14.37
N TRP A 8 -2.13 -0.66 13.32
CA TRP A 8 -1.31 -1.44 12.39
C TRP A 8 -0.10 -2.10 13.07
N GLN A 9 0.60 -1.38 13.96
CA GLN A 9 1.70 -1.95 14.77
C GLN A 9 1.22 -3.08 15.69
N ARG A 10 0.02 -2.94 16.27
CA ARG A 10 -0.53 -3.93 17.20
C ARG A 10 -1.02 -5.20 16.52
N SER A 11 -1.35 -5.16 15.22
CA SER A 11 -1.78 -6.34 14.48
C SER A 11 -0.77 -7.49 14.58
N ASP A 12 0.53 -7.21 14.48
CA ASP A 12 1.55 -8.27 14.57
C ASP A 12 1.71 -8.89 15.96
N GLN A 13 1.13 -8.27 16.99
CA GLN A 13 1.14 -8.79 18.37
C GLN A 13 -0.13 -9.60 18.71
N GLY A 14 -1.06 -9.72 17.77
CA GLY A 14 -2.31 -10.46 17.94
C GLY A 14 -2.41 -11.70 17.03
N PRO A 15 -3.51 -12.45 17.13
CA PRO A 15 -3.78 -13.59 16.23
C PRO A 15 -3.99 -13.15 14.77
N LEU A 16 -4.33 -11.88 14.52
CA LEU A 16 -4.47 -11.30 13.18
C LEU A 16 -3.22 -10.50 12.81
N GLN A 17 -2.33 -11.13 12.05
CA GLN A 17 -1.06 -10.52 11.63
C GLN A 17 -1.11 -9.96 10.21
N ARG A 18 -0.21 -9.03 9.93
CA ARG A 18 -0.10 -8.43 8.59
C ARG A 18 0.56 -9.42 7.63
N GLN A 19 -0.14 -9.79 6.56
CA GLN A 19 0.37 -10.77 5.59
C GLN A 19 1.68 -10.34 4.91
N ALA A 20 1.90 -9.04 4.68
CA ALA A 20 3.10 -8.52 4.00
C ALA A 20 4.04 -7.75 4.94
N GLY A 21 3.90 -7.92 6.27
CA GLY A 21 4.73 -7.23 7.27
C GLY A 21 4.82 -5.72 7.04
N SER A 22 6.05 -5.19 6.96
CA SER A 22 6.34 -3.78 6.71
C SER A 22 5.83 -3.25 5.37
N GLY A 23 5.66 -4.11 4.36
CA GLY A 23 5.12 -3.75 3.04
C GLY A 23 3.59 -3.70 2.98
N SER A 24 2.90 -3.92 4.09
CA SER A 24 1.44 -4.06 4.09
C SER A 24 0.70 -2.72 3.95
N LEU A 25 1.37 -1.60 4.25
CA LEU A 25 0.78 -0.26 4.18
C LEU A 25 1.39 0.53 3.02
N LEU A 26 0.51 0.94 2.10
CA LEU A 26 0.83 1.84 1.00
C LEU A 26 0.08 3.16 1.18
N ILE A 27 0.74 4.26 0.85
CA ILE A 27 0.12 5.57 0.69
C ILE A 27 0.36 6.00 -0.74
N ALA A 28 -0.72 6.29 -1.47
CA ALA A 28 -0.66 6.77 -2.84
C ALA A 28 -1.38 8.12 -2.94
N GLU A 29 -0.76 9.05 -3.65
CA GLU A 29 -1.38 10.30 -4.07
C GLU A 29 -1.96 10.09 -5.46
N LEU A 30 -3.25 10.39 -5.61
CA LEU A 30 -4.04 10.09 -6.80
C LEU A 30 -4.72 11.37 -7.29
N GLY A 31 -4.75 11.55 -8.61
CA GLY A 31 -5.63 12.52 -9.24
C GLY A 31 -7.10 12.18 -9.00
N MET A 32 -7.96 13.19 -8.85
CA MET A 32 -9.39 13.00 -8.60
C MET A 32 -10.09 12.28 -9.76
N GLU A 33 -9.56 12.40 -10.97
CA GLU A 33 -10.00 11.73 -12.20
C GLU A 33 -9.94 10.20 -12.14
N HIS A 34 -9.03 9.64 -11.33
CA HIS A 34 -8.86 8.20 -11.20
C HIS A 34 -9.78 7.56 -10.16
N LEU A 35 -10.39 8.37 -9.27
CA LEU A 35 -11.23 7.87 -8.18
C LEU A 35 -12.55 7.20 -8.63
N PRO A 36 -13.26 7.69 -9.67
CA PRO A 36 -14.56 7.12 -10.03
C PRO A 36 -14.47 5.76 -10.74
N GLU A 37 -13.43 5.53 -11.55
CA GLU A 37 -13.34 4.35 -12.42
C GLU A 37 -12.06 3.54 -12.22
N ASP A 38 -10.88 4.14 -12.40
CA ASP A 38 -9.62 3.40 -12.42
C ASP A 38 -9.30 2.73 -11.08
N LEU A 39 -9.43 3.46 -9.97
CA LEU A 39 -9.17 2.91 -8.63
C LEU A 39 -10.19 1.81 -8.24
N PRO A 40 -11.51 1.98 -8.44
CA PRO A 40 -12.48 0.90 -8.25
C PRO A 40 -12.22 -0.32 -9.13
N ARG A 41 -11.87 -0.14 -10.42
CA ARG A 41 -11.55 -1.24 -11.34
C ARG A 41 -10.34 -2.02 -10.85
N LEU A 42 -9.24 -1.31 -10.54
CA LEU A 42 -8.02 -1.89 -10.01
C LEU A 42 -8.26 -2.68 -8.71
N LYS A 43 -9.09 -2.15 -7.81
CA LYS A 43 -9.49 -2.83 -6.58
C LYS A 43 -10.30 -4.10 -6.87
N ALA A 44 -11.26 -4.04 -7.79
CA ALA A 44 -12.09 -5.19 -8.15
C ALA A 44 -11.22 -6.32 -8.74
N ASP A 45 -10.35 -5.99 -9.69
CA ASP A 45 -9.43 -6.96 -10.31
C ASP A 45 -8.52 -7.63 -9.27
N TRP A 46 -8.01 -6.86 -8.31
CA TRP A 46 -7.20 -7.40 -7.22
C TRP A 46 -7.99 -8.31 -6.28
N LEU A 47 -9.23 -7.96 -5.92
CA LEU A 47 -10.08 -8.80 -5.08
C LEU A 47 -10.44 -10.13 -5.76
N THR A 48 -10.60 -10.13 -7.09
CA THR A 48 -10.89 -11.33 -7.88
C THR A 48 -9.67 -12.22 -8.06
N THR A 49 -8.49 -11.65 -8.34
CA THR A 49 -7.30 -12.42 -8.71
C THR A 49 -6.35 -12.69 -7.56
N GLY A 50 -6.32 -11.81 -6.55
CA GLY A 50 -5.30 -11.78 -5.52
C GLY A 50 -3.90 -11.36 -6.03
N ASP A 51 -3.74 -10.98 -7.31
CA ASP A 51 -2.44 -10.64 -7.89
C ASP A 51 -1.94 -9.29 -7.36
N LYS A 52 -1.05 -9.37 -6.36
CA LYS A 52 -0.43 -8.21 -5.72
C LYS A 52 0.50 -7.45 -6.66
N ALA A 53 1.16 -8.13 -7.59
CA ALA A 53 2.11 -7.51 -8.50
C ALA A 53 1.38 -6.70 -9.56
N ALA A 54 0.31 -7.25 -10.15
CA ALA A 54 -0.56 -6.52 -11.07
C ALA A 54 -1.23 -5.31 -10.40
N PHE A 55 -1.76 -5.50 -9.18
CA PHE A 55 -2.34 -4.40 -8.40
C PHE A 55 -1.33 -3.26 -8.18
N ARG A 56 -0.11 -3.59 -7.74
CA ARG A 56 0.91 -2.58 -7.44
C ARG A 56 1.37 -1.84 -8.70
N ARG A 57 1.53 -2.52 -9.84
CA ARG A 57 1.82 -1.86 -11.13
C ARG A 57 0.70 -0.90 -11.52
N GLY A 58 -0.55 -1.35 -11.44
CA GLY A 58 -1.72 -0.52 -11.77
C GLY A 58 -1.83 0.70 -10.85
N LEU A 59 -1.58 0.53 -9.55
CA LEU A 59 -1.63 1.63 -8.58
C LEU A 59 -0.55 2.68 -8.86
N LEU A 60 0.67 2.25 -9.21
CA LEU A 60 1.75 3.15 -9.60
C LEU A 60 1.44 3.90 -10.90
N ALA A 61 0.75 3.26 -11.85
CA ALA A 61 0.39 3.89 -13.11
C ALA A 61 -0.61 5.06 -12.97
N ILE A 62 -1.45 5.05 -11.93
CA ILE A 62 -2.48 6.07 -11.68
C ILE A 62 -2.14 7.04 -10.53
N SER A 63 -1.00 6.84 -9.86
CA SER A 63 -0.57 7.68 -8.75
C SER A 63 0.54 8.65 -9.17
N SER A 64 0.48 9.88 -8.65
CA SER A 64 1.56 10.85 -8.83
C SER A 64 2.76 10.52 -7.94
N ARG A 65 2.48 9.96 -6.75
CA ARG A 65 3.47 9.51 -5.78
C ARG A 65 2.93 8.32 -5.01
N CYS A 66 3.79 7.36 -4.70
CA CYS A 66 3.43 6.21 -3.88
C CYS A 66 4.55 5.87 -2.91
N TRP A 67 4.19 5.52 -1.68
CA TRP A 67 5.13 5.15 -0.63
C TRP A 67 4.72 3.86 0.03
N SER A 68 5.70 3.02 0.34
CA SER A 68 5.57 2.02 1.38
C SER A 68 5.87 2.68 2.72
N VAL A 69 5.00 2.43 3.71
CA VAL A 69 5.15 2.99 5.05
C VAL A 69 5.52 1.88 6.01
N SER A 70 6.71 1.98 6.60
CA SER A 70 7.12 1.07 7.67
C SER A 70 7.02 1.75 9.02
N VAL A 71 6.60 0.97 10.01
CA VAL A 71 6.47 1.43 11.39
C VAL A 71 6.99 0.32 12.30
N ALA A 72 8.07 0.61 13.03
CA ALA A 72 8.65 -0.28 14.03
C ALA A 72 8.53 0.33 15.43
N LYS A 73 8.67 -0.51 16.47
CA LYS A 73 8.57 -0.05 17.86
C LYS A 73 9.81 0.80 18.17
N PHE A 74 9.59 1.98 18.75
CA PHE A 74 10.66 2.92 19.12
C PHE A 74 11.46 3.50 17.94
N GLU A 75 10.97 3.37 16.70
CA GLU A 75 11.56 4.00 15.52
C GLU A 75 10.62 5.06 14.94
N PRO A 76 11.17 6.09 14.27
CA PRO A 76 10.37 7.00 13.46
C PRO A 76 9.61 6.25 12.36
N ILE A 77 8.47 6.81 11.93
CA ILE A 77 7.77 6.30 10.74
C ILE A 77 8.67 6.55 9.53
N ALA A 78 8.94 5.50 8.75
CA ALA A 78 9.72 5.61 7.53
C ALA A 78 8.83 5.49 6.29
N PHE A 79 9.15 6.32 5.29
CA PHE A 79 8.46 6.35 4.01
C PHE A 79 9.47 6.00 2.92
N THR A 80 9.23 4.91 2.21
CA THR A 80 10.05 4.48 1.08
C THR A 80 9.27 4.76 -0.20
N ALA A 81 9.76 5.69 -1.02
CA ALA A 81 9.16 5.99 -2.32
C ALA A 81 9.18 4.73 -3.21
N LEU A 82 8.09 4.52 -3.94
CA LEU A 82 7.91 3.39 -4.84
C LEU A 82 7.81 3.90 -6.26
N GLU A 83 8.72 3.43 -7.12
CA GLU A 83 8.77 3.81 -8.52
C GLU A 83 8.32 2.66 -9.42
N ALA A 84 7.66 2.98 -10.54
CA ALA A 84 7.23 1.98 -11.51
C ALA A 84 8.41 1.20 -12.13
N SER A 85 9.59 1.81 -12.21
CA SER A 85 10.82 1.22 -12.74
C SER A 85 11.48 0.19 -11.81
N GLN A 86 11.08 0.12 -10.53
CA GLN A 86 11.63 -0.83 -9.56
C GLN A 86 10.90 -2.19 -9.55
N MET A 87 9.99 -2.42 -10.50
CA MET A 87 9.12 -3.62 -10.55
C MET A 87 9.56 -4.69 -11.56
N GLU A 88 10.70 -4.51 -12.22
CA GLU A 88 11.37 -5.54 -13.03
C GLU A 88 12.41 -6.28 -12.16
N ALA A 89 11.96 -7.27 -11.38
CA ALA A 89 12.81 -8.30 -10.77
C ALA A 89 12.01 -9.58 -10.54
#